data_AF-A0A950FKF5-F1
#
_entry.id   AF-A0A950FKF5-F1
#
_cell.length_a   1.000
_cell.length_b   1.000
_cell.length_c   1.000
_cell.angle_alpha   90.00
_cell.angle_beta   90.00
_cell.angle_gamma   90.00
#
_symmetry.space_group_name_H-M   'P 1'
#
loop_
_entity.id
_entity.type
_entity.pdbx_description
1 polymer ?
#
loop_
_entity_poly.entity_id
_entity_poly.type
_entity_poly.pdbx_seq_one_letter_code
_entity_poly.pdbx_strand_id
1 'polypeptide(L)'
;MAVQKFVPMAKEFPTFDCDAHVTEPPWLWDRARDYLTKDEFEALKTSMWFDPESSQLIVNGHPETGLGSQRIHGTPGTVNVLSLAGPGLKHDIQRALNIRNLNTATAITAEQADYLDHKGSYLPKPRLRDMDVQGIDQVMIIPTDIDTYPWIQNAMGARAM
;
A
#
# COMPACT_ATOMS: atom_id res chain seq x y z
N MET A 1 18.55 14.26 7.40
CA MET A 1 19.25 13.57 6.29
C MET A 1 19.03 14.41 5.05
N ALA A 2 20.02 14.61 4.20
CA ALA A 2 19.77 15.29 2.93
C ALA A 2 18.88 14.39 2.06
N VAL A 3 17.82 14.98 1.49
CA VAL A 3 16.93 14.29 0.53
C VAL A 3 17.76 13.97 -0.71
N GLN A 4 17.92 12.68 -1.02
CA GLN A 4 18.64 12.26 -2.21
C GLN A 4 17.75 12.48 -3.45
N LYS A 5 18.33 13.02 -4.52
CA LYS A 5 17.64 13.22 -5.81
C LYS A 5 18.30 12.34 -6.86
N PHE A 6 17.48 11.66 -7.65
CA PHE A 6 17.93 10.81 -8.74
C PHE A 6 17.44 11.40 -10.06
N VAL A 7 18.27 11.33 -11.10
CA VAL A 7 17.86 11.68 -12.47
C VAL A 7 17.10 10.51 -13.08
N PRO A 8 16.16 10.74 -14.02
CA PRO A 8 15.53 9.67 -14.79
C PRO A 8 16.55 8.73 -15.44
N MET A 9 16.24 7.44 -15.48
CA MET A 9 17.11 6.45 -16.11
C MET A 9 17.04 6.59 -17.64
N ALA A 10 18.20 6.61 -18.30
CA ALA A 10 18.29 6.57 -19.76
C ALA A 10 18.48 5.12 -20.24
N LYS A 11 17.67 4.70 -21.23
CA LYS A 11 17.71 3.37 -21.84
C LYS A 11 17.25 3.45 -23.30
N GLU A 12 17.67 2.49 -24.11
CA GLU A 12 17.39 2.45 -25.57
C GLU A 12 16.30 1.43 -25.95
N PHE A 13 15.70 0.76 -24.96
CA PHE A 13 14.68 -0.26 -25.17
C PHE A 13 13.53 -0.09 -24.18
N PRO A 14 12.31 -0.53 -24.55
CA PRO A 14 11.18 -0.48 -23.63
C PRO A 14 11.27 -1.58 -22.56
N THR A 15 10.73 -1.31 -21.38
CA THR A 15 10.68 -2.20 -20.22
C THR A 15 9.25 -2.28 -19.71
N PHE A 16 8.87 -3.49 -19.33
CA PHE A 16 7.58 -3.80 -18.74
C PHE A 16 7.82 -4.44 -17.37
N ASP A 17 7.29 -3.80 -16.33
CA ASP A 17 7.25 -4.37 -14.99
C ASP A 17 5.98 -5.20 -14.84
N CYS A 18 6.12 -6.52 -14.67
CA CYS A 18 4.99 -7.44 -14.59
C CYS A 18 4.45 -7.66 -13.17
N ASP A 19 5.07 -7.04 -12.16
CA ASP A 19 4.80 -7.35 -10.76
C ASP A 19 4.99 -6.10 -9.88
N ALA A 20 4.11 -5.11 -10.09
CA ALA A 20 4.06 -3.96 -9.22
C ALA A 20 2.72 -3.88 -8.51
N HIS A 21 2.77 -3.43 -7.27
CA HIS A 21 1.59 -3.33 -6.42
C HIS A 21 1.11 -1.89 -6.24
N VAL A 22 -0.19 -1.73 -6.03
CA VAL A 22 -0.80 -0.48 -5.54
C VAL A 22 -1.29 -0.69 -4.11
N THR A 23 -0.94 0.23 -3.22
CA THR A 23 -1.55 0.31 -1.90
C THR A 23 -2.93 0.92 -2.07
N GLU A 24 -3.99 0.15 -1.84
CA GLU A 24 -5.35 0.62 -2.03
C GLU A 24 -5.69 1.69 -1.00
N PRO A 25 -6.20 2.86 -1.45
CA PRO A 25 -6.51 3.93 -0.52
C PRO A 25 -7.85 3.68 0.18
N PRO A 26 -8.01 4.07 1.46
CA PRO A 26 -9.24 3.84 2.23
C PRO A 26 -10.52 4.33 1.56
N TRP A 27 -10.47 5.45 0.83
CA TRP A 27 -11.65 6.00 0.14
C TRP A 27 -12.21 5.08 -0.96
N LEU A 28 -11.46 4.08 -1.41
CA LEU A 28 -11.93 3.11 -2.41
C LEU A 28 -13.16 2.34 -1.90
N TRP A 29 -13.17 1.98 -0.61
CA TRP A 29 -14.23 1.21 0.03
C TRP A 29 -15.55 1.99 0.08
N ASP A 30 -15.47 3.27 0.41
CA ASP A 30 -16.64 4.15 0.40
C ASP A 30 -17.24 4.29 -1.01
N ARG A 31 -16.40 4.27 -2.05
CA ARG A 31 -16.84 4.37 -3.44
C ARG A 31 -17.42 3.08 -4.01
N ALA A 32 -17.25 1.93 -3.35
CA ALA A 32 -17.86 0.67 -3.79
C ALA A 32 -19.39 0.79 -3.91
N ARG A 33 -20.03 1.59 -3.05
CA ARG A 33 -21.47 1.92 -3.12
C ARG A 33 -21.91 2.54 -4.45
N ASP A 34 -21.00 3.19 -5.19
CA ASP A 34 -21.31 3.86 -6.45
C ASP A 34 -21.51 2.84 -7.59
N TYR A 35 -21.02 1.61 -7.39
CA TYR A 35 -20.97 0.56 -8.41
C TYR A 35 -21.76 -0.70 -8.03
N LEU A 36 -22.08 -0.87 -6.74
CA LEU A 36 -22.76 -2.06 -6.22
C LEU A 36 -24.23 -1.79 -5.93
N THR A 37 -25.05 -2.84 -6.06
CA THR A 37 -26.39 -2.81 -5.48
C THR A 37 -26.30 -2.73 -3.95
N LYS A 38 -27.41 -2.36 -3.29
CA LYS A 38 -27.47 -2.31 -1.83
C LYS A 38 -27.08 -3.67 -1.20
N ASP A 39 -27.62 -4.76 -1.73
CA ASP A 39 -27.37 -6.09 -1.18
C ASP A 39 -25.92 -6.53 -1.41
N GLU A 40 -25.34 -6.25 -2.58
CA GLU A 40 -23.92 -6.49 -2.85
C GLU A 40 -23.01 -5.65 -1.94
N PHE A 41 -23.37 -4.39 -1.68
CA PHE A 41 -22.59 -3.53 -0.80
C PHE A 41 -22.64 -3.97 0.67
N GLU A 42 -23.80 -4.39 1.18
CA GLU A 42 -23.87 -4.98 2.54
C GLU A 42 -23.17 -6.34 2.61
N ALA A 43 -23.24 -7.15 1.55
CA ALA A 43 -22.49 -8.40 1.47
C ALA A 43 -20.98 -8.13 1.46
N LEU A 44 -20.51 -7.11 0.72
CA LEU A 44 -19.12 -6.68 0.73
C LEU A 44 -18.64 -6.33 2.14
N LYS A 45 -19.37 -5.45 2.85
CA LYS A 45 -18.99 -5.01 4.21
C LYS A 45 -18.82 -6.16 5.21
N THR A 46 -19.61 -7.21 5.07
CA THR A 46 -19.55 -8.39 5.95
C THR A 46 -18.51 -9.42 5.52
N SER A 47 -18.00 -9.30 4.29
CA SER A 47 -17.08 -10.25 3.67
C SER A 47 -15.65 -9.76 3.64
N MET A 48 -15.43 -8.54 3.16
CA MET A 48 -14.15 -7.84 3.15
C MET A 48 -14.38 -6.34 3.21
N TRP A 49 -13.86 -5.67 4.24
CA TRP A 49 -14.10 -4.25 4.46
C TRP A 49 -12.94 -3.59 5.18
N PHE A 50 -12.52 -2.42 4.70
CA PHE A 50 -11.65 -1.55 5.49
C PHE A 50 -12.49 -0.79 6.50
N ASP A 51 -12.32 -1.12 7.78
CA ASP A 51 -12.95 -0.40 8.86
C ASP A 51 -12.14 0.88 9.18
N PRO A 52 -12.70 2.08 8.96
CA PRO A 52 -11.99 3.32 9.20
C PRO A 52 -11.75 3.61 10.69
N GLU A 53 -12.56 3.04 11.60
CA GLU A 53 -12.40 3.25 13.04
C GLU A 53 -11.17 2.53 13.58
N SER A 54 -11.02 1.25 13.28
CA SER A 54 -9.82 0.47 13.63
C SER A 54 -8.65 0.69 12.66
N SER A 55 -8.89 1.29 11.49
CA SER A 55 -7.94 1.39 10.39
C SER A 55 -7.42 0.02 9.95
N GLN A 56 -8.29 -1.00 9.92
CA GLN A 56 -7.94 -2.37 9.57
C GLN A 56 -8.82 -2.91 8.45
N LEU A 57 -8.22 -3.75 7.59
CA LEU A 57 -8.98 -4.62 6.72
C LEU A 57 -9.52 -5.79 7.55
N ILE A 58 -10.82 -6.05 7.41
CA ILE A 58 -11.55 -7.12 8.06
C ILE A 58 -12.03 -8.07 6.97
N VAL A 59 -11.70 -9.36 7.07
CA VAL A 59 -12.11 -10.40 6.13
C VAL A 59 -12.88 -11.49 6.89
N ASN A 60 -14.12 -11.76 6.48
CA ASN A 60 -15.08 -12.66 7.15
C ASN A 60 -15.20 -12.37 8.67
N GLY A 61 -15.17 -11.10 9.07
CA GLY A 61 -15.22 -10.69 10.48
C GLY A 61 -13.91 -10.85 11.26
N HIS A 62 -12.80 -11.26 10.61
CA HIS A 62 -11.49 -11.36 11.24
C HIS A 62 -10.65 -10.10 10.95
N PRO A 63 -10.24 -9.33 11.97
CA PRO A 63 -9.29 -8.24 11.82
C PRO A 63 -7.88 -8.77 11.55
N GLU A 64 -6.93 -7.86 11.29
CA GLU A 64 -5.53 -8.20 10.99
C GLU A 64 -5.36 -9.15 9.79
N THR A 65 -6.34 -9.13 8.89
CA THR A 65 -6.32 -9.87 7.63
C THR A 65 -5.74 -8.95 6.55
N GLY A 66 -4.57 -9.28 6.02
CA GLY A 66 -3.81 -8.44 5.09
C GLY A 66 -2.38 -8.17 5.56
N LEU A 67 -1.56 -7.55 4.71
CA LEU A 67 -0.13 -7.32 4.97
C LEU A 67 0.13 -6.10 5.86
N GLY A 68 -0.82 -5.18 5.97
CA GLY A 68 -0.56 -3.97 6.75
C GLY A 68 -1.68 -2.95 6.82
N SER A 69 -2.94 -3.35 6.87
CA SER A 69 -4.04 -2.46 7.26
C SER A 69 -4.03 -1.12 6.48
N GLN A 70 -4.13 -1.14 5.14
CA GLN A 70 -4.20 0.01 4.21
C GLN A 70 -3.80 1.38 4.80
N ARG A 71 -2.50 1.61 4.94
CA ARG A 71 -1.95 2.87 5.45
C ARG A 71 -1.45 3.73 4.31
N ILE A 72 -2.09 4.88 4.14
CA ILE A 72 -1.53 6.00 3.40
C ILE A 72 -0.72 6.87 4.36
N HIS A 73 0.37 7.46 3.87
CA HIS A 73 1.28 8.32 4.62
C HIS A 73 2.26 7.59 5.56
N GLY A 74 3.37 8.27 5.88
CA GLY A 74 4.33 7.81 6.88
C GLY A 74 3.91 8.19 8.31
N THR A 75 4.11 7.28 9.27
CA THR A 75 3.83 7.50 10.70
C THR A 75 5.14 7.65 11.48
N PRO A 76 5.32 8.68 12.32
CA PRO A 76 6.49 8.79 13.19
C PRO A 76 6.73 7.52 14.02
N GLY A 77 7.99 7.11 14.14
CA GLY A 77 8.38 5.90 14.86
C GLY A 77 7.98 4.59 14.19
N THR A 78 7.46 4.62 12.96
CA THR A 78 7.07 3.42 12.19
C THR A 78 7.55 3.53 10.74
N VAL A 79 7.83 2.40 10.11
CA VAL A 79 8.04 2.34 8.66
C VAL A 79 6.74 1.86 8.02
N ASN A 80 6.24 2.60 7.03
CA ASN A 80 5.10 2.14 6.25
C ASN A 80 5.57 1.06 5.27
N VAL A 81 5.39 -0.20 5.63
CA VAL A 81 5.82 -1.33 4.80
C VAL A 81 5.03 -1.44 3.51
N LEU A 82 3.80 -0.92 3.44
CA LEU A 82 2.98 -1.01 2.22
C LEU A 82 3.48 -0.08 1.11
N SER A 83 4.02 1.09 1.47
CA SER A 83 4.64 1.98 0.48
C SER A 83 6.10 1.63 0.20
N LEU A 84 6.79 1.00 1.17
CA LEU A 84 8.25 0.85 1.10
C LEU A 84 8.72 -0.58 0.80
N ALA A 85 7.87 -1.61 0.95
CA ALA A 85 8.20 -2.98 0.58
C ALA A 85 8.39 -3.09 -0.94
N GLY A 86 9.60 -3.45 -1.36
CA GLY A 86 10.00 -3.46 -2.76
C GLY A 86 11.53 -3.46 -2.88
N PRO A 87 12.07 -3.29 -4.10
CA PRO A 87 13.51 -3.23 -4.33
C PRO A 87 14.14 -2.05 -3.59
N GLY A 88 14.71 -2.31 -2.40
CA GLY A 88 15.36 -1.29 -1.57
C GLY A 88 15.22 -1.50 -0.06
N LEU A 89 14.15 -2.16 0.40
CA LEU A 89 13.97 -2.48 1.82
C LEU A 89 14.34 -3.94 2.10
N LYS A 90 15.64 -4.19 2.34
CA LYS A 90 16.07 -5.48 2.89
C LYS A 90 15.54 -5.63 4.31
N HIS A 91 15.27 -6.88 4.74
CA HIS A 91 14.87 -7.19 6.12
C HIS A 91 15.83 -6.59 7.16
N ASP A 92 17.12 -6.50 6.87
CA ASP A 92 18.10 -5.88 7.75
C ASP A 92 17.88 -4.37 7.93
N ILE A 93 17.52 -3.65 6.86
CA ILE A 93 17.21 -2.22 6.92
C ILE A 93 15.93 -2.02 7.73
N GLN A 94 14.88 -2.81 7.45
CA GLN A 94 13.64 -2.76 8.20
C GLN A 94 13.86 -3.03 9.69
N ARG A 95 14.62 -4.09 10.02
CA ARG A 95 14.97 -4.44 11.41
C ARG A 95 15.77 -3.32 12.07
N ALA A 96 16.74 -2.73 11.39
CA ALA A 96 17.52 -1.62 11.93
C ALA A 96 16.65 -0.41 12.26
N LEU A 97 15.70 -0.07 11.38
CA LEU A 97 14.74 1.01 11.62
C LEU A 97 13.81 0.68 12.80
N ASN A 98 13.30 -0.54 12.88
CA ASN A 98 12.45 -0.98 14.00
C ASN A 98 13.18 -0.94 15.34
N ILE A 99 14.44 -1.40 15.42
CA ILE A 99 15.26 -1.31 16.63
C ILE A 99 15.52 0.15 16.99
N ARG A 100 15.86 1.00 16.03
CA ARG A 100 16.08 2.44 16.23
C ARG A 100 14.83 3.12 16.80
N ASN A 101 13.64 2.68 16.39
CA ASN A 101 12.37 3.23 16.87
C ASN A 101 12.02 2.83 18.31
N LEU A 102 12.68 1.82 18.91
CA LEU A 102 12.51 1.47 20.33
C LEU A 102 13.02 2.57 21.27
N ASN A 103 13.94 3.42 20.80
CA ASN A 103 14.40 4.58 21.55
C ASN A 103 13.77 5.85 20.94
N THR A 104 12.91 6.52 21.71
CA THR A 104 12.19 7.74 21.29
C THR A 104 13.10 8.87 20.86
N ALA A 105 14.30 8.99 21.44
CA ALA A 105 15.28 10.01 21.07
C ALA A 105 15.88 9.79 19.67
N THR A 106 15.83 8.56 19.16
CA THR A 106 16.35 8.19 17.84
C THR A 106 15.28 7.78 16.86
N ALA A 107 14.02 7.64 17.29
CA ALA A 107 12.92 7.19 16.45
C ALA A 107 12.76 8.05 15.19
N ILE A 108 12.21 7.44 14.13
CA ILE A 108 11.89 8.14 12.88
C ILE A 108 10.97 9.33 13.20
N THR A 109 11.44 10.53 12.88
CA THR A 109 10.65 11.76 13.02
C THR A 109 9.55 11.84 11.96
N ALA A 110 8.59 12.75 12.10
CA ALA A 110 7.55 12.97 11.09
C ALA A 110 8.12 13.31 9.70
N GLU A 111 9.14 14.17 9.64
CA GLU A 111 9.81 14.53 8.38
C GLU A 111 10.50 13.31 7.74
N GLN A 112 11.16 12.48 8.56
CA GLN A 112 11.79 11.25 8.07
C GLN A 112 10.75 10.22 7.62
N ALA A 113 9.60 10.13 8.31
CA ALA A 113 8.52 9.23 7.91
C ALA A 113 7.92 9.65 6.57
N ASP A 114 7.69 10.95 6.34
CA ASP A 114 7.20 11.45 5.04
C ASP A 114 8.21 11.24 3.91
N TYR A 115 9.51 11.40 4.20
CA TYR A 115 10.57 11.11 3.23
C TYR A 115 10.65 9.63 2.84
N LEU A 116 10.48 8.74 3.82
CA LEU A 116 10.48 7.29 3.61
C LEU A 116 9.16 6.80 3.00
N ASP A 117 8.09 7.59 3.00
CA ASP A 117 6.83 7.19 2.41
C ASP A 117 6.88 7.31 0.88
N HIS A 118 6.98 6.18 0.18
CA HIS A 118 6.99 6.16 -1.28
C HIS A 118 5.58 6.37 -1.81
N LYS A 119 5.19 7.65 -1.94
CA LYS A 119 3.84 8.07 -2.36
C LYS A 119 3.40 7.50 -3.71
N GLY A 120 4.33 7.03 -4.55
CA GLY A 120 4.02 6.32 -5.79
C GLY A 120 3.26 5.01 -5.58
N SER A 121 3.26 4.42 -4.38
CA SER A 121 2.47 3.22 -4.12
C SER A 121 0.96 3.46 -4.11
N TYR A 122 0.50 4.69 -3.84
CA TYR A 122 -0.93 5.04 -3.77
C TYR A 122 -1.34 6.30 -4.57
N LEU A 123 -0.37 7.05 -5.13
CA LEU A 123 -0.65 8.22 -5.98
C LEU A 123 -0.11 8.02 -7.41
N PRO A 124 -0.95 8.18 -8.46
CA PRO A 124 -0.54 7.97 -9.84
C PRO A 124 0.58 8.91 -10.32
N LYS A 125 0.54 10.20 -9.96
CA LYS A 125 1.53 11.18 -10.44
C LYS A 125 2.94 10.93 -9.88
N PRO A 126 3.12 10.71 -8.56
CA PRO A 126 4.39 10.21 -8.02
C PRO A 126 4.84 8.89 -8.65
N ARG A 127 3.92 7.93 -8.86
CA ARG A 127 4.26 6.63 -9.49
C ARG A 127 4.93 6.80 -10.85
N LEU A 128 4.42 7.68 -11.70
CA LEU A 128 5.02 7.96 -13.02
C LEU A 128 6.45 8.51 -12.88
N ARG A 129 6.72 9.36 -11.89
CA ARG A 129 8.06 9.89 -11.64
C ARG A 129 9.01 8.80 -11.13
N ASP A 130 8.50 7.90 -10.28
CA ASP A 130 9.28 6.76 -9.78
C ASP A 130 9.60 5.79 -10.94
N MET A 131 8.65 5.58 -11.86
CA MET A 131 8.87 4.83 -13.10
C MET A 131 9.94 5.47 -13.99
N ASP A 132 9.93 6.79 -14.16
CA ASP A 132 10.95 7.52 -14.92
C ASP A 132 12.36 7.32 -14.31
N VAL A 133 12.46 7.38 -12.98
CA VAL A 133 13.73 7.14 -12.25
C VAL A 133 14.18 5.68 -12.39
N GLN A 134 13.26 4.74 -12.38
CA GLN A 134 13.56 3.30 -12.49
C GLN A 134 13.73 2.83 -13.94
N GLY A 135 13.36 3.66 -14.92
CA GLY A 135 13.38 3.26 -16.33
C GLY A 135 12.33 2.18 -16.63
N ILE A 136 11.09 2.36 -16.14
CA ILE A 136 9.94 1.49 -16.41
C ILE A 136 8.97 2.24 -17.31
N ASP A 137 8.63 1.74 -18.51
CA ASP A 137 7.65 2.46 -19.37
C ASP A 137 6.22 1.98 -19.17
N GLN A 138 6.05 0.70 -18.85
CA GLN A 138 4.75 0.08 -18.67
C GLN A 138 4.78 -0.83 -17.46
N VAL A 139 3.65 -0.93 -16.78
CA VAL A 139 3.55 -1.73 -15.58
C VAL A 139 2.18 -2.40 -15.45
N MET A 140 2.20 -3.66 -15.03
CA MET A 140 1.04 -4.34 -14.47
C MET A 140 0.88 -3.92 -13.02
N ILE A 141 -0.32 -3.42 -12.67
CA ILE A 141 -0.66 -3.05 -11.30
C ILE A 141 -1.50 -4.17 -10.68
N ILE A 142 -1.02 -4.69 -9.55
CA ILE A 142 -1.62 -5.74 -8.75
C ILE A 142 -2.12 -5.11 -7.44
N PRO A 143 -3.27 -5.54 -6.90
CA PRO A 143 -3.69 -5.14 -5.55
C PRO A 143 -2.65 -5.52 -4.48
N THR A 144 -2.73 -4.95 -3.28
CA THR A 144 -1.85 -5.29 -2.15
C THR A 144 -2.63 -5.99 -1.04
N ASP A 145 -3.57 -5.30 -0.41
CA ASP A 145 -4.33 -5.87 0.71
C ASP A 145 -5.54 -6.68 0.21
N ILE A 146 -6.07 -6.35 -0.98
CA ILE A 146 -7.16 -7.09 -1.62
C ILE A 146 -6.70 -8.48 -2.11
N ASP A 147 -5.40 -8.79 -2.10
CA ASP A 147 -4.87 -10.15 -2.34
C ASP A 147 -5.42 -11.20 -1.35
N THR A 148 -6.09 -10.75 -0.28
CA THR A 148 -6.87 -11.60 0.63
C THR A 148 -8.21 -12.08 0.05
N TYR A 149 -8.61 -11.63 -1.14
CA TYR A 149 -9.81 -12.03 -1.87
C TYR A 149 -10.10 -13.55 -1.87
N PRO A 150 -9.11 -14.45 -2.09
CA PRO A 150 -9.37 -15.89 -2.12
C PRO A 150 -9.92 -16.46 -0.80
N TRP A 151 -9.84 -15.70 0.30
CA TRP A 151 -10.33 -16.12 1.61
C TRP A 151 -11.80 -15.75 1.87
N ILE A 152 -12.45 -14.96 1.00
CA ILE A 152 -13.85 -14.57 1.17
C ILE A 152 -14.77 -15.80 1.11
N GLN A 153 -15.61 -15.99 2.14
CA GLN A 153 -16.49 -17.16 2.25
C GLN A 153 -17.89 -16.92 1.67
N ASN A 154 -18.37 -15.67 1.68
CA ASN A 154 -19.69 -15.33 1.18
C ASN A 154 -19.64 -15.14 -0.35
N ALA A 155 -20.39 -15.94 -1.10
CA ALA A 155 -20.39 -15.89 -2.56
C ALA A 155 -20.87 -14.54 -3.14
N MET A 156 -21.81 -13.86 -2.47
CA MET A 156 -22.26 -12.53 -2.89
C MET A 156 -21.20 -11.48 -2.60
N GLY A 157 -20.52 -11.56 -1.44
CA GLY A 157 -19.38 -10.70 -1.11
C GLY A 157 -18.20 -10.88 -2.07
N ALA A 158 -17.87 -12.12 -2.43
CA ALA A 158 -16.83 -12.43 -3.42
C ALA A 158 -17.17 -11.96 -4.84
N ARG A 159 -18.46 -11.82 -5.16
CA ARG A 159 -18.92 -11.23 -6.43
C ARG A 159 -18.93 -9.69 -6.39
N ALA A 160 -19.10 -9.11 -5.21
CA ALA A 160 -19.14 -7.67 -5.01
C ALA A 160 -17.75 -7.01 -4.95
N MET A 161 -16.70 -7.81 -4.80
CA MET A 161 -15.30 -7.41 -4.96
C MET A 161 -14.86 -7.37 -6.42
#